data_AF-M3C747-F1
#
_entry.id   AF-M3C747-F1
#
_cell.length_a   1.000
_cell.length_b   1.000
_cell.length_c   1.000
_cell.angle_alpha   90.00
_cell.angle_beta   90.00
_cell.angle_gamma   90.00
#
_symmetry.space_group_name_H-M   'P 1'
#
loop_
_entity.id
_entity.type
_entity.pdbx_description
1 polymer ?
#
loop_
_entity_poly.entity_id
_entity_poly.type
_entity_poly.pdbx_seq_one_letter_code
_entity_poly.pdbx_strand_id
1 'polypeptide(L)' 'MDEHPVIRFTNELMVVSELDQRTAGAFVRSVYQEGAREGEQRVIVELHRRDRRIAELEGELARLRGEDGETAG' A
#
# COMPACT_ATOMS: atom_id res chain seq x y z
N MET A 1 1.35 16.72 -25.45
CA MET A 1 0.94 16.53 -24.04
C MET A 1 0.24 15.19 -24.03
N ASP A 2 0.82 14.19 -23.37
CA ASP A 2 0.25 12.83 -23.40
C ASP A 2 -1.06 12.78 -22.62
N GLU A 3 -2.05 12.07 -23.16
CA GLU A 3 -3.36 11.92 -22.54
C GLU A 3 -3.24 11.21 -21.18
N HIS A 4 -3.96 11.70 -20.17
CA HIS A 4 -3.93 11.10 -18.83
C HIS A 4 -4.40 9.64 -18.89
N PRO A 5 -3.67 8.66 -18.33
CA PRO A 5 -3.99 7.23 -18.50
C PRO A 5 -5.41 6.83 -18.10
N VAL A 6 -5.97 7.46 -17.06
CA VAL A 6 -7.36 7.22 -16.62
C VAL A 6 -8.37 7.71 -17.65
N ILE A 7 -8.08 8.80 -18.35
CA ILE A 7 -8.97 9.33 -19.40
C ILE A 7 -8.95 8.35 -20.57
N ARG A 8 -7.76 7.95 -21.03
CA ARG A 8 -7.59 6.95 -22.09
C ARG A 8 -8.33 5.64 -21.77
N PHE A 9 -8.14 5.10 -20.57
CA PHE A 9 -8.81 3.88 -20.11
C PHE A 9 -10.34 4.03 -20.06
N THR A 10 -10.84 5.17 -19.59
CA THR A 10 -12.30 5.42 -19.55
C THR A 10 -12.88 5.44 -20.97
N ASN A 11 -12.18 6.07 -21.91
CA ASN A 11 -12.59 6.12 -23.32
C ASN A 11 -12.59 4.71 -23.95
N GLU A 12 -11.53 3.93 -23.73
CA GLU A 12 -11.45 2.54 -24.20
C GLU A 12 -12.58 1.67 -23.61
N LEU A 13 -12.87 1.82 -22.32
CA LEU A 13 -13.96 1.13 -21.65
C LEU A 13 -15.31 1.45 -22.31
N MET A 14 -15.60 2.72 -22.54
CA MET A 14 -16.84 3.14 -23.22
C MET A 14 -16.99 2.47 -24.59
N VAL A 15 -15.91 2.35 -25.36
CA VAL A 15 -15.92 1.71 -26.69
C VAL A 15 -16.25 0.23 -26.61
N VAL A 16 -15.72 -0.50 -25.62
CA VAL A 16 -15.89 -1.96 -25.54
C VAL A 16 -17.12 -2.40 -24.76
N SER A 17 -17.77 -1.51 -24.00
CA SER A 17 -18.88 -1.87 -23.11
C SER A 17 -20.17 -1.10 -23.36
N GLU A 18 -20.24 -0.26 -24.41
CA GLU A 18 -21.39 0.59 -24.75
C GLU A 18 -21.89 1.48 -23.59
N LEU A 19 -21.03 1.74 -22.59
CA LEU A 19 -21.37 2.57 -21.45
C LEU A 19 -21.31 4.04 -21.84
N ASP A 20 -22.28 4.82 -21.36
CA ASP A 20 -22.15 6.27 -21.43
C ASP A 20 -21.00 6.77 -20.53
N GLN A 21 -20.55 7.99 -20.81
CA GLN A 21 -19.41 8.60 -20.12
C GLN A 21 -19.62 8.69 -18.60
N ARG A 22 -20.87 8.93 -18.16
CA ARG A 22 -21.20 9.06 -16.74
C ARG A 22 -21.03 7.72 -16.03
N THR A 23 -21.53 6.65 -16.63
CA THR A 23 -21.51 5.30 -16.09
C THR A 23 -20.10 4.72 -16.12
N ALA A 24 -19.39 4.88 -17.24
CA ALA A 24 -17.98 4.50 -17.33
C ALA A 24 -17.12 5.25 -16.30
N GLY A 25 -17.30 6.57 -16.19
CA GLY A 25 -16.56 7.39 -15.22
C GLY A 25 -16.85 7.00 -13.76
N ALA A 26 -18.12 6.72 -13.43
CA ALA A 26 -18.49 6.24 -12.10
C ALA A 26 -17.85 4.87 -11.79
N PHE A 27 -17.85 3.96 -12.76
CA PHE A 27 -17.24 2.65 -12.62
C PHE A 27 -15.72 2.74 -12.40
N VAL A 28 -15.00 3.47 -13.26
CA VAL A 28 -13.55 3.66 -13.15
C VAL A 28 -13.18 4.30 -11.81
N ARG A 29 -13.94 5.31 -11.36
CA ARG A 29 -13.74 5.92 -10.05
C ARG A 29 -13.92 4.92 -8.91
N SER A 30 -14.97 4.10 -8.96
CA SER A 30 -15.25 3.09 -7.93
C SER A 30 -14.11 2.08 -7.83
N VAL A 31 -13.65 1.55 -8.96
CA VAL A 31 -12.55 0.57 -9.00
C VAL A 31 -11.25 1.19 -8.49
N TYR A 32 -10.94 2.42 -8.91
CA TYR A 32 -9.75 3.13 -8.44
C TYR A 32 -9.78 3.35 -6.93
N GLN A 33 -10.91 3.79 -6.37
CA GLN A 33 -11.06 4.05 -4.94
C GLN A 33 -10.92 2.77 -4.10
N GLU A 34 -11.51 1.66 -4.57
CA GLU A 34 -11.38 0.37 -3.89
C GLU A 34 -9.92 -0.14 -3.92
N GLY A 35 -9.28 -0.07 -5.09
CA GLY A 35 -7.87 -0.45 -5.23
C GLY A 35 -6.94 0.41 -4.37
N ALA A 36 -7.19 1.71 -4.28
CA ALA A 36 -6.44 2.61 -3.41
C ALA A 36 -6.60 2.22 -1.93
N ARG A 37 -7.85 1.96 -1.48
CA ARG A 37 -8.14 1.53 -0.12
C ARG A 37 -7.48 0.20 0.23
N GLU A 38 -7.51 -0.78 -0.68
CA GLU A 38 -6.85 -2.06 -0.49
C GLU A 38 -5.32 -1.90 -0.42
N GLY A 39 -4.76 -1.02 -1.25
CA GLY A 39 -3.35 -0.66 -1.22
C GLY A 39 -2.93 -0.02 0.12
N GLU A 40 -3.69 0.96 0.59
CA GLU A 40 -3.49 1.62 1.89
C GLU A 40 -3.53 0.60 3.03
N GLN A 41 -4.52 -0.29 3.05
CA GLN A 41 -4.64 -1.33 4.07
C GLN A 41 -3.44 -2.28 4.07
N ARG A 42 -2.95 -2.68 2.90
CA ARG A 42 -1.75 -3.52 2.77
C ARG A 42 -0.51 -2.82 3.31
N VAL A 43 -0.30 -1.55 2.96
CA VAL A 43 0.82 -0.76 3.48
C VAL A 43 0.76 -0.65 5.00
N ILE A 44 -0.42 -0.40 5.58
CA ILE A 44 -0.58 -0.34 7.04
C ILE A 44 -0.17 -1.67 7.69
N VAL A 45 -0.60 -2.80 7.14
CA VAL A 45 -0.24 -4.13 7.68
C VAL A 45 1.27 -4.36 7.62
N GLU A 46 1.91 -4.02 6.50
CA GLU A 46 3.35 -4.16 6.33
C GLU A 46 4.15 -3.26 7.29
N LEU A 47 3.69 -2.02 7.51
CA LEU A 47 4.29 -1.13 8.50
C LEU A 47 4.22 -1.73 9.91
N HIS A 48 3.05 -2.24 10.32
CA HIS A 48 2.91 -2.87 11.64
C HIS A 48 3.75 -4.14 11.81
N ARG A 49 4.01 -4.88 10.72
CA ARG A 49 4.93 -6.03 10.73
C ARG A 49 6.38 -5.56 10.90
N ARG A 50 6.78 -4.53 10.15
CA ARG A 50 8.10 -3.95 10.26
C ARG A 50 8.37 -3.37 11.64
N ASP A 51 7.43 -2.64 12.21
CA ASP A 51 7.59 -2.01 13.52
C ASP A 51 7.71 -3.06 14.64
N ARG A 52 6.95 -4.17 14.56
CA ARG A 52 7.14 -5.32 15.45
C ARG A 52 8.53 -5.92 15.32
N ARG A 53 9.02 -6.11 14.08
CA ARG A 53 10.35 -6.65 13.85
C ARG A 53 11.46 -5.74 14.37
N ILE A 54 11.29 -4.42 14.25
CA ILE A 54 12.21 -3.43 14.83
C ILE A 54 12.23 -3.58 16.35
N ALA A 55 11.07 -3.61 17.01
CA ALA A 55 10.99 -3.76 18.46
C ALA A 55 11.62 -5.07 18.96
N GLU A 56 11.43 -6.17 18.23
CA GLU A 56 12.11 -7.45 18.52
C GLU A 56 13.63 -7.33 18.45
N LEU A 57 14.15 -6.74 17.38
CA LEU A 57 15.59 -6.56 17.17
C LEU A 57 16.21 -5.59 18.18
N GLU A 58 15.49 -4.52 18.54
CA GLU A 58 15.92 -3.59 19.60
C GLU A 58 15.99 -4.29 20.95
N GLY A 59 15.02 -5.16 21.27
CA GLY A 59 15.03 -5.99 22.46
C GLY A 59 16.20 -6.98 22.49
N GLU A 60 16.51 -7.61 21.36
CA GLU A 60 17.65 -8.51 21.21
C GLU A 60 18.98 -7.77 21.38
N LEU A 61 19.13 -6.61 20.74
CA LEU A 61 20.32 -5.76 20.90
C LEU A 61 20.52 -5.29 22.34
N ALA A 62 19.44 -4.96 23.05
CA ALA A 62 19.51 -4.56 24.45
C ALA A 62 19.98 -5.71 25.35
N ARG A 63 19.54 -6.95 25.08
CA ARG A 63 20.00 -8.14 25.81
C ARG A 63 21.47 -8.42 25.58
N LEU A 64 21.91 -8.46 24.31
CA LEU A 64 23.32 -8.68 23.97
C LEU A 64 24.24 -7.67 24.65
N ARG A 65 23.87 -6.39 24.65
CA ARG A 65 24.62 -5.33 25.34
C ARG A 65 24.64 -5.48 26.87
N GLY A 66 23.59 -6.06 27.46
CA GLY A 66 23.55 -6.35 28.89
C GLY A 66 24.44 -7.53 29.28
N GLU A 67 24.45 -8.59 28.46
CA GLU A 67 25.26 -9.80 28.66
C GLU A 67 26.78 -9.53 28.51
N ASP A 68 27.17 -8.62 27.60
CA ASP A 68 28.57 -8.15 27.47
C ASP A 68 29.06 -7.35 28.70
N GLY A 69 28.14 -6.74 29.45
CA GLY A 69 28.46 -5.98 30.67
C GLY A 69 28.64 -6.85 31.92
N GLU A 70 28.03 -8.04 31.96
CA GLU A 70 28.10 -8.98 33.09
C GLU A 70 29.32 -9.90 33.03
N THR A 71 29.93 -10.08 31.85
CA THR A 71 31.14 -10.91 31.67
C THR A 71 32.46 -10.16 31.83
N ALA A 72 32.42 -8.83 31.95
CA ALA A 72 33.58 -7.96 32.13
C ALA A 72 33.82 -7.49 33.59
N GLY A 73 33.06 -8.01 34.56
CA GLY A 73 33.14 -7.69 35.99
C GLY A 73 34.07 -8.59 36.79
#